data_AF-A0A7X6SXD7-F1
#
_entry.id   AF-A0A7X6SXD7-F1
#
_cell.length_a   1.000
_cell.length_b   1.000
_cell.length_c   1.000
_cell.angle_alpha   90.00
_cell.angle_beta   90.00
_cell.angle_gamma   90.00
#
_symmetry.space_group_name_H-M   'P 1'
#
loop_
_entity.id
_entity.type
_entity.pdbx_description
1 polymer ?
#
loop_
_entity_poly.entity_id
_entity_poly.type
_entity_poly.pdbx_seq_one_letter_code
_entity_poly.pdbx_strand_id
1 'polypeptide(L)'
;MADKKTISSNIHDTALIFEGGGMRACFTAGFVTMLLEQGIYFNYAAGISAGASHVVNYLSRDLTRARRSFTDIVLEQSFGDVASWIKGDGYFNAEYI
;
A
#
# COMPACT_ATOMS: atom_id res chain seq x y z
N MET A 1 -26.41 13.00 -1.90
CA MET A 1 -25.95 11.62 -1.66
C MET A 1 -24.97 11.29 -2.77
N ALA A 2 -23.71 10.99 -2.44
CA ALA A 2 -22.70 10.69 -3.47
C ALA A 2 -23.09 9.40 -4.20
N ASP A 3 -23.07 9.47 -5.53
CA ASP A 3 -23.35 8.34 -6.41
C ASP A 3 -22.40 7.19 -6.09
N LYS A 4 -22.94 6.05 -5.66
CA LYS A 4 -22.16 4.91 -5.18
C LYS A 4 -21.60 4.20 -6.40
N LYS A 5 -20.48 4.70 -6.93
CA LYS A 5 -19.79 4.11 -8.10
C LYS A 5 -19.53 2.63 -7.82
N THR A 6 -20.25 1.75 -8.50
CA THR A 6 -20.07 0.31 -8.38
C THR A 6 -18.64 -0.04 -8.79
N ILE A 7 -17.86 -0.58 -7.85
CA ILE A 7 -16.51 -1.07 -8.14
C ILE A 7 -16.67 -2.38 -8.91
N SER A 8 -16.23 -2.40 -10.16
CA SER A 8 -16.19 -3.60 -11.00
C SER A 8 -14.76 -4.08 -11.23
N SER A 9 -14.61 -5.39 -11.40
CA SER A 9 -13.37 -6.06 -11.77
C SER A 9 -13.44 -6.58 -13.21
N ASN A 10 -12.30 -6.68 -13.90
CA ASN A 10 -12.21 -7.06 -15.32
C ASN A 10 -11.25 -8.23 -15.60
N ILE A 11 -10.51 -8.71 -14.60
CA ILE A 11 -9.72 -9.95 -14.69
C ILE A 11 -10.40 -11.00 -13.81
N HIS A 12 -10.84 -12.08 -14.44
CA HIS A 12 -11.52 -13.21 -13.81
C HIS A 12 -10.65 -14.46 -13.84
N ASP A 13 -11.01 -15.48 -13.03
CA ASP A 13 -10.35 -16.79 -12.96
C ASP A 13 -8.84 -16.75 -12.65
N THR A 14 -8.35 -15.62 -12.15
CA THR A 14 -6.95 -15.41 -11.74
C THR A 14 -6.91 -14.65 -10.42
N ALA A 15 -6.06 -15.10 -9.51
CA ALA A 15 -5.82 -14.47 -8.21
C ALA A 15 -4.58 -13.57 -8.27
N LEU A 16 -4.69 -12.36 -7.73
CA LEU A 16 -3.55 -11.47 -7.49
C LEU A 16 -3.08 -11.64 -6.04
N ILE A 17 -1.85 -12.14 -5.85
CA ILE A 17 -1.30 -12.42 -4.52
C ILE A 17 -0.10 -11.50 -4.24
N PHE A 18 -0.16 -10.75 -3.14
CA PHE A 18 0.93 -9.91 -2.67
C PHE A 18 1.64 -10.54 -1.49
N GLU A 19 2.93 -10.84 -1.64
CA GLU A 19 3.78 -11.31 -0.56
C GLU A 19 4.05 -10.22 0.50
N GLY A 20 4.37 -10.67 1.71
CA GLY A 20 4.88 -9.80 2.77
C GLY A 20 6.36 -9.47 2.57
N GLY A 21 6.86 -8.45 3.28
CA GLY A 21 8.28 -8.08 3.17
C GLY A 21 8.71 -6.83 3.94
N GLY A 22 7.86 -6.32 4.85
CA GLY A 22 8.11 -5.03 5.50
C GLY A 22 8.30 -3.92 4.46
N MET A 23 9.32 -3.08 4.66
CA MET A 23 9.61 -1.97 3.75
C MET A 23 10.09 -2.38 2.35
N ARG A 24 10.51 -3.64 2.13
CA ARG A 24 10.78 -4.13 0.77
C ARG A 24 9.54 -4.13 -0.11
N ALA A 25 8.35 -4.04 0.48
CA ALA A 25 7.11 -3.89 -0.26
C ALA A 25 7.03 -2.55 -1.04
N CYS A 26 7.99 -1.62 -0.88
CA CYS A 26 8.12 -0.44 -1.75
C CYS A 26 8.29 -0.80 -3.24
N PHE A 27 8.97 -1.92 -3.56
CA PHE A 27 9.07 -2.40 -4.94
C PHE A 27 7.72 -2.88 -5.48
N THR A 28 6.90 -3.51 -4.63
CA THR A 28 5.53 -3.94 -4.97
C THR A 28 4.59 -2.76 -5.13
N ALA A 29 4.81 -1.65 -4.40
CA ALA A 29 3.98 -0.44 -4.49
C ALA A 29 3.90 0.09 -5.92
N GLY A 30 5.01 0.06 -6.66
CA GLY A 30 5.04 0.45 -8.07
C GLY A 30 4.11 -0.39 -8.95
N PHE A 31 4.06 -1.72 -8.72
CA PHE A 31 3.14 -2.61 -9.42
C PHE A 31 1.68 -2.31 -9.07
N VAL A 32 1.38 -2.08 -7.79
CA VAL A 32 0.02 -1.73 -7.35
C VAL A 32 -0.46 -0.45 -8.03
N THR A 33 0.39 0.59 -8.05
CA THR A 33 0.05 1.87 -8.68
C THR A 33 -0.15 1.71 -10.19
N MET A 34 0.68 0.91 -10.86
CA MET A 34 0.54 0.63 -12.29
C MET A 34 -0.78 -0.09 -12.58
N LEU A 35 -1.12 -1.14 -11.81
CA LEU A 35 -2.39 -1.85 -11.99
C LEU A 35 -3.60 -0.92 -11.83
N LEU A 36 -3.55 0.02 -10.87
CA LEU A 36 -4.59 1.02 -10.68
C LEU A 36 -4.66 2.03 -11.84
N GLU A 37 -3.52 2.55 -12.29
CA GLU A 37 -3.44 3.50 -13.42
C GLU A 37 -3.94 2.88 -14.73
N GLN A 38 -3.63 1.61 -14.97
CA GLN A 38 -4.05 0.88 -16.17
C GLN A 38 -5.47 0.28 -16.05
N GLY A 39 -6.12 0.45 -14.90
CA GLY A 39 -7.46 -0.10 -14.66
C GLY A 39 -7.52 -1.63 -14.69
N ILE A 40 -6.43 -2.31 -14.33
CA ILE A 40 -6.35 -3.78 -14.29
C ILE A 40 -6.86 -4.26 -12.94
N TYR A 41 -8.02 -4.93 -12.96
CA TYR A 41 -8.85 -5.18 -11.78
C TYR A 41 -9.16 -6.68 -11.62
N PHE A 42 -8.36 -7.37 -10.81
CA PHE A 42 -8.55 -8.77 -10.45
C PHE A 42 -9.77 -8.95 -9.54
N ASN A 43 -10.54 -10.01 -9.79
CA ASN A 43 -11.71 -10.36 -9.00
C ASN A 43 -11.36 -10.98 -7.63
N TYR A 44 -10.14 -11.52 -7.50
CA TYR A 44 -9.61 -12.01 -6.23
C TYR A 44 -8.23 -11.42 -5.98
N ALA A 45 -8.05 -10.80 -4.81
CA ALA A 45 -6.77 -10.29 -4.36
C ALA A 45 -6.54 -10.65 -2.88
N ALA A 46 -5.35 -11.12 -2.55
CA ALA A 46 -4.96 -11.47 -1.18
C ALA A 46 -3.49 -11.16 -0.92
N GLY A 47 -3.11 -11.06 0.35
CA GLY A 47 -1.75 -10.77 0.75
C GLY A 47 -1.55 -10.81 2.25
N ILE A 48 -0.30 -10.89 2.68
CA ILE A 48 0.08 -11.02 4.10
C ILE A 48 1.04 -9.91 4.51
N SER A 49 1.00 -9.49 5.79
CA SER A 49 1.86 -8.42 6.32
C SER A 49 1.77 -7.16 5.44
N ALA A 50 2.89 -6.59 4.97
CA ALA A 50 2.90 -5.47 4.04
C ALA A 50 2.11 -5.71 2.74
N GLY A 51 2.00 -6.96 2.29
CA GLY A 51 1.17 -7.34 1.15
C GLY A 51 -0.33 -7.16 1.41
N ALA A 52 -0.79 -7.32 2.65
CA ALA A 52 -2.18 -7.05 3.01
C ALA A 52 -2.51 -5.56 2.85
N SER A 53 -1.60 -4.66 3.22
CA SER A 53 -1.74 -3.22 3.00
C SER A 53 -1.85 -2.89 1.50
N HIS A 54 -1.08 -3.58 0.64
CA HIS A 54 -1.18 -3.46 -0.81
C HIS A 54 -2.52 -3.93 -1.37
N VAL A 55 -3.06 -5.05 -0.86
CA VAL A 55 -4.43 -5.49 -1.20
C VAL A 55 -5.44 -4.40 -0.87
N VAL A 56 -5.36 -3.82 0.33
CA VAL A 56 -6.29 -2.77 0.78
C VAL A 56 -6.20 -1.56 -0.15
N ASN A 57 -4.98 -1.12 -0.49
CA ASN A 57 -4.72 -0.03 -1.45
C ASN A 57 -5.29 -0.32 -2.84
N TYR A 58 -5.11 -1.55 -3.31
CA TYR A 58 -5.58 -2.00 -4.61
C TYR A 58 -7.11 -2.10 -4.69
N LEU A 59 -7.77 -2.67 -3.69
CA LEU A 59 -9.23 -2.87 -3.66
C LEU A 59 -9.98 -1.55 -3.49
N SER A 60 -9.43 -0.59 -2.73
CA SER A 60 -10.05 0.72 -2.57
C SER A 60 -9.92 1.61 -3.81
N ARG A 61 -9.14 1.19 -4.82
CA ARG A 61 -8.87 1.97 -6.05
C ARG A 61 -8.30 3.36 -5.76
N ASP A 62 -7.51 3.47 -4.70
CA ASP A 62 -6.96 4.75 -4.24
C ASP A 62 -5.48 4.84 -4.62
N LEU A 63 -5.22 5.48 -5.76
CA LEU A 63 -3.88 5.62 -6.30
C LEU A 63 -2.96 6.44 -5.39
N THR A 64 -3.52 7.48 -4.76
CA THR A 64 -2.76 8.36 -3.85
C THR A 64 -2.31 7.59 -2.62
N ARG A 65 -3.23 6.84 -2.00
CA ARG A 65 -2.89 6.01 -0.85
C ARG A 65 -1.90 4.90 -1.22
N ALA A 66 -2.08 4.28 -2.39
CA ALA A 66 -1.16 3.24 -2.88
C ALA A 66 0.29 3.74 -3.00
N ARG A 67 0.50 4.97 -3.49
CA ARG A 67 1.83 5.60 -3.52
C ARG A 67 2.34 5.95 -2.13
N ARG A 68 1.51 6.63 -1.32
CA ARG A 68 1.95 7.15 -0.03
C ARG A 68 2.41 6.05 0.94
N SER A 69 1.68 4.94 1.02
CA SER A 69 1.89 3.91 2.06
C SER A 69 3.25 3.22 2.06
N PHE A 70 3.97 3.18 0.92
CA PHE A 70 5.25 2.46 0.84
C PHE A 70 6.33 3.18 0.04
N THR A 71 5.98 4.27 -0.66
CA THR A 71 6.95 5.09 -1.41
C THR A 71 7.26 6.39 -0.70
N ASP A 72 6.23 7.13 -0.25
CA ASP A 72 6.43 8.48 0.28
C ASP A 72 6.58 8.51 1.80
N ILE A 73 5.99 7.54 2.53
CA ILE A 73 6.02 7.49 3.99
C ILE A 73 7.44 7.53 4.57
N VAL A 74 8.43 6.96 3.86
CA VAL A 74 9.84 6.96 4.29
C VAL A 74 10.50 8.34 4.27
N LEU A 75 9.88 9.31 3.59
CA LEU A 75 10.36 10.69 3.50
C LEU A 75 9.80 11.56 4.63
N GLU A 76 8.82 11.07 5.37
CA GLU A 76 8.20 11.79 6.48
C GLU A 76 9.14 11.71 7.70
N GLN A 77 9.49 12.86 8.32
CA GLN A 77 10.38 12.88 9.50
C GLN A 77 9.85 12.01 10.65
N SER A 78 8.53 11.89 10.75
CA SER A 78 7.87 11.07 11.77
C SER A 78 8.07 9.57 11.56
N PHE A 79 8.51 9.12 10.38
CA PHE A 79 8.77 7.71 10.08
C PHE A 79 9.95 7.15 10.90
N GLY A 80 11.01 7.94 11.05
CA GLY A 80 12.17 7.55 11.82
C GLY A 80 13.46 8.17 11.31
N ASP A 81 14.22 8.75 12.24
CA ASP A 81 15.53 9.31 11.98
C ASP A 81 16.36 9.34 13.29
N VAL A 82 17.53 9.98 13.26
CA VAL A 82 18.36 10.15 14.45
C VAL A 82 17.64 11.02 15.50
N ALA A 83 16.79 11.96 15.08
CA ALA A 83 16.05 12.82 15.99
C ALA A 83 14.93 12.05 16.73
N SER A 84 14.22 11.14 16.07
CA SER A 84 13.24 10.24 16.72
C SER A 84 13.93 9.31 17.72
N TRP A 85 15.12 8.82 17.39
CA TRP A 85 15.91 8.01 18.32
C TRP A 85 16.31 8.79 19.57
N ILE A 86 16.79 10.03 19.43
CA ILE A 86 17.16 10.89 20.56
C ILE A 86 15.94 11.22 21.45
N LYS A 87 14.75 11.35 20.87
CA LYS A 87 13.50 11.58 21.61
C LYS A 87 13.01 10.37 22.39
N GLY A 88 13.51 9.17 22.09
CA GLY A 88 13.09 7.92 22.72
C GLY A 88 12.00 7.16 21.97
N ASP A 89 11.57 7.64 20.79
CA ASP A 89 10.51 7.02 19.97
C ASP A 89 11.02 5.82 19.15
N GLY A 90 12.33 5.55 19.22
CA GLY A 90 13.02 4.55 18.41
C GLY A 90 13.57 5.13 17.10
N TYR A 91 14.51 4.39 16.49
CA TYR A 91 15.09 4.79 15.19
C TYR A 91 14.08 4.66 14.03
N PHE A 92 13.16 3.71 14.16
CA PHE A 92 11.93 3.64 13.38
C PHE A 92 10.80 3.90 14.36
N ASN A 93 10.07 4.99 14.17
CA ASN A 93 9.00 5.40 15.08
C ASN A 93 7.80 4.48 14.88
N ALA A 94 7.80 3.35 15.59
CA ALA A 94 6.80 2.30 15.45
C ALA A 94 5.39 2.71 15.93
N GLU A 95 5.27 3.80 16.70
CA GLU A 95 3.97 4.35 17.08
C GLU A 95 3.34 5.17 15.94
N TYR A 96 4.18 5.77 15.09
CA TYR A 96 3.72 6.51 13.92
C TYR A 96 3.39 5.62 12.72
N ILE A 97 4.19 4.56 12.53
CA ILE A 97 4.09 3.59 11.42
C ILE A 97 2.90 2.64 11.62
#